data_AF-A0A951XZ27-F1
#
_entry.id   AF-A0A951XZ27-F1
#
_cell.length_a   1.000
_cell.length_b   1.000
_cell.length_c   1.000
_cell.angle_alpha   90.00
_cell.angle_beta   90.00
_cell.angle_gamma   90.00
#
_symmetry.space_group_name_H-M   'P 1'
#
loop_
_entity.id
_entity.type
_entity.pdbx_description
1 polymer ?
#
loop_
_entity_poly.entity_id
_entity_poly.type
_entity_poly.pdbx_seq_one_letter_code
_entity_poly.pdbx_strand_id
1 'polypeptide(L)'
;RGSDQRGSDQRGSDQRGSARRDPDHSRLSTLPEGEFCLLPTFRLPTLIHTRSGAAKWLNEISQRNPVWIHTSDARRLGVRTGDLVRVITRIGHFVDRCWVTEGIRPGVVACSHHLGRWRRRSDPPNSRWSSSVVAINESAPGQWTLRTESGPGPFESADPDSRRIWWRDGGVPQNLTFPVHPDPISGMHCWHQRVRVEKAHAGDQSGDVFVDTNQSMAVYREWMRLTRAEPVRQHGLRRPLWLNRPLRPASAAYEVRD
;
A
#
# COMPACT_ATOMS: atom_id res chain seq x y z
N ARG A 1 58.53 5.00 -39.88
CA ARG A 1 58.94 5.19 -38.46
C ARG A 1 57.89 6.11 -37.84
N GLY A 2 56.78 5.66 -37.28
CA GLY A 2 56.67 4.59 -36.28
C GLY A 2 57.04 5.16 -34.92
N SER A 3 56.11 5.86 -34.26
CA SER A 3 56.22 6.19 -32.83
C SER A 3 54.81 6.17 -32.22
N ASP A 4 54.52 5.01 -31.62
CA ASP A 4 53.42 4.73 -30.70
C ASP A 4 53.32 5.80 -29.60
N GLN A 5 52.17 6.45 -29.47
CA GLN A 5 51.71 6.97 -28.17
C GLN A 5 50.58 6.08 -27.69
N ARG A 6 50.96 5.03 -26.95
CA ARG A 6 50.01 4.23 -26.16
C ARG A 6 49.62 5.05 -24.93
N GLY A 7 48.45 5.67 -24.97
CA GLY A 7 47.77 6.11 -23.76
C GLY A 7 47.42 4.88 -22.93
N SER A 8 48.00 4.77 -21.74
CA SER A 8 47.68 3.73 -20.77
C SER A 8 46.27 3.96 -20.21
N ASP A 9 45.29 3.23 -20.74
CA ASP A 9 43.97 3.06 -20.14
C ASP A 9 44.13 2.34 -18.78
N GLN A 10 44.30 3.11 -17.71
CA GLN A 10 44.06 2.62 -16.36
C GLN A 10 42.55 2.46 -16.20
N ARG A 11 42.05 1.27 -16.55
CA ARG A 11 40.71 0.81 -16.16
C ARG A 11 40.69 0.70 -14.63
N GLY A 12 40.29 1.80 -13.99
CA GLY A 12 39.85 1.76 -12.60
C GLY A 12 38.75 0.72 -12.48
N SER A 13 39.02 -0.34 -11.72
CA SER A 13 38.05 -1.37 -11.38
C SER A 13 36.89 -0.71 -10.65
N ASP A 14 35.81 -0.47 -11.38
CA ASP A 14 34.54 0.05 -10.86
C ASP A 14 33.92 -1.08 -10.01
N GLN A 15 34.42 -1.26 -8.79
CA GLN A 15 33.77 -2.06 -7.74
C GLN A 15 32.51 -1.30 -7.29
N ARG A 16 31.53 -1.16 -8.19
CA ARG A 16 30.16 -0.89 -7.78
C ARG A 16 29.71 -2.15 -7.05
N GLY A 17 29.90 -2.14 -5.74
CA GLY A 17 29.41 -3.19 -4.84
C GLY A 17 27.97 -3.48 -5.22
N SER A 18 27.72 -4.67 -5.74
CA SER A 18 26.37 -5.10 -6.07
C SER A 18 25.56 -4.96 -4.79
N ALA A 19 24.63 -4.01 -4.76
CA ALA A 19 23.53 -4.10 -3.81
C ALA A 19 22.95 -5.49 -4.02
N ARG A 20 23.10 -6.36 -3.02
CA ARG A 20 22.46 -7.68 -3.03
C ARG A 20 20.98 -7.37 -3.24
N ARG A 21 20.48 -7.66 -4.44
CA ARG A 21 19.06 -7.50 -4.75
C ARG A 21 18.33 -8.37 -3.73
N ASP A 22 17.34 -7.76 -3.09
CA ASP A 22 16.38 -8.51 -2.30
C ASP A 22 15.84 -9.67 -3.16
N PRO A 23 15.97 -10.93 -2.71
CA PRO A 23 15.45 -12.08 -3.45
C PRO A 23 13.94 -11.99 -3.72
N ASP A 24 13.18 -11.19 -2.94
CA ASP A 24 11.73 -11.08 -3.08
C ASP A 24 11.26 -10.11 -4.19
N HIS A 25 12.17 -9.28 -4.73
CA HIS A 25 11.81 -8.18 -5.64
C HIS A 25 12.17 -8.39 -7.12
N SER A 26 12.61 -9.59 -7.53
CA SER A 26 13.05 -9.81 -8.92
C SER A 26 12.26 -10.87 -9.68
N ARG A 27 11.37 -10.34 -10.54
CA ARG A 27 10.59 -10.96 -11.65
C ARG A 27 9.14 -11.30 -11.29
N LEU A 28 8.22 -10.42 -11.71
CA LEU A 28 6.78 -10.71 -11.76
C LEU A 28 6.43 -11.96 -12.58
N SER A 29 7.34 -12.45 -13.41
CA SER A 29 7.21 -13.69 -14.19
C SER A 29 7.64 -14.95 -13.42
N THR A 30 8.14 -14.83 -12.19
CA THR A 30 8.59 -15.96 -11.35
C THR A 30 7.85 -16.04 -10.02
N LEU A 31 6.76 -15.28 -9.85
CA LEU A 31 5.93 -15.43 -8.67
C LEU A 31 5.30 -16.83 -8.67
N PRO A 32 5.37 -17.57 -7.55
CA PRO A 32 4.63 -18.81 -7.35
C PRO A 32 3.15 -18.70 -7.72
N GLU A 33 2.54 -19.85 -8.01
CA GLU A 33 1.11 -19.89 -8.30
C GLU A 33 0.28 -19.34 -7.12
N GLY A 34 -0.72 -18.51 -7.41
CA GLY A 34 -1.51 -17.78 -6.42
C GLY A 34 -0.89 -16.46 -5.92
N GLU A 35 0.35 -16.14 -6.29
CA GLU A 35 1.00 -14.89 -5.85
C GLU A 35 0.95 -13.77 -6.89
N PHE A 36 0.87 -12.54 -6.38
CA PHE A 36 0.66 -11.34 -7.16
C PHE A 36 1.51 -10.19 -6.60
N CYS A 37 1.85 -9.24 -7.47
CA CYS A 37 2.25 -7.91 -7.02
C CYS A 37 1.00 -7.04 -6.85
N LEU A 38 0.74 -6.59 -5.63
CA LEU A 38 -0.25 -5.58 -5.35
C LEU A 38 0.34 -4.20 -5.69
N LEU A 39 -0.40 -3.44 -6.49
CA LEU A 39 -0.20 -2.01 -6.71
C LEU A 39 -1.16 -1.22 -5.81
N PRO A 40 -0.80 -0.94 -4.55
CA PRO A 40 -1.73 -0.26 -3.63
C PRO A 40 -1.77 1.25 -3.85
N THR A 41 -0.75 1.82 -4.50
CA THR A 41 -0.67 3.24 -4.83
C THR A 41 -1.49 3.61 -6.05
N PHE A 42 -2.26 2.66 -6.60
CA PHE A 42 -3.18 2.87 -7.72
C PHE A 42 -4.11 4.06 -7.44
N ARG A 43 -4.28 4.90 -8.46
CA ARG A 43 -5.01 6.16 -8.35
C ARG A 43 -6.18 6.21 -9.30
N LEU A 44 -7.33 6.61 -8.77
CA LEU A 44 -8.48 6.98 -9.57
C LEU A 44 -8.33 8.45 -9.98
N PRO A 45 -8.63 8.80 -11.24
CA PRO A 45 -8.44 10.16 -11.76
C PRO A 45 -9.33 11.20 -11.08
N THR A 46 -10.40 10.76 -10.43
CA THR A 46 -11.42 11.58 -9.76
C THR A 46 -11.13 11.83 -8.28
N LEU A 47 -10.14 11.14 -7.69
CA LEU A 47 -9.86 11.23 -6.25
C LEU A 47 -8.43 11.69 -5.99
N ILE A 48 -8.23 12.45 -4.91
CA ILE A 48 -6.94 13.04 -4.55
C ILE A 48 -6.59 12.63 -3.12
N HIS A 49 -5.81 11.55 -2.99
CA HIS A 49 -5.41 11.01 -1.69
C HIS A 49 -6.60 10.93 -0.71
N THR A 50 -6.45 11.46 0.50
CA THR A 50 -7.46 11.51 1.56
C THR A 50 -8.33 12.77 1.52
N ARG A 51 -8.15 13.65 0.52
CA ARG A 51 -8.72 15.01 0.50
C ARG A 51 -10.05 15.12 -0.25
N SER A 52 -10.38 14.16 -1.10
CA SER A 52 -11.62 14.15 -1.88
C SER A 52 -12.81 13.49 -1.16
N GLY A 53 -12.61 12.90 0.02
CA GLY A 53 -13.67 12.18 0.74
C GLY A 53 -14.85 13.05 1.22
N ALA A 54 -14.76 14.38 1.15
CA ALA A 54 -15.85 15.31 1.43
C ALA A 54 -16.49 15.92 0.17
N ALA A 55 -15.95 15.63 -1.02
CA ALA A 55 -16.49 16.14 -2.28
C ALA A 55 -17.55 15.17 -2.83
N LYS A 56 -18.84 15.45 -2.55
CA LYS A 56 -19.96 14.55 -2.87
C LYS A 56 -19.98 14.06 -4.32
N TRP A 57 -19.76 14.94 -5.31
CA TRP A 57 -19.77 14.58 -6.72
C TRP A 57 -18.61 13.65 -7.12
N LEU A 58 -17.43 13.83 -6.53
CA LEU A 58 -16.29 12.95 -6.80
C LEU A 58 -16.50 11.56 -6.18
N ASN A 59 -17.14 11.50 -5.00
CA ASN A 59 -17.51 10.24 -4.37
C ASN A 59 -18.59 9.51 -5.17
N GLU A 60 -19.58 10.22 -5.71
CA GLU A 60 -20.61 9.60 -6.56
C GLU A 60 -20.01 8.88 -7.78
N ILE A 61 -18.99 9.47 -8.42
CA ILE A 61 -18.30 8.85 -9.57
C ILE A 61 -17.44 7.66 -9.14
N SER A 62 -16.86 7.68 -7.94
CA SER A 62 -15.83 6.72 -7.52
C SER A 62 -16.07 6.20 -6.10
N GLN A 63 -17.27 5.68 -5.88
CA GLN A 63 -17.73 5.13 -4.61
C GLN A 63 -17.36 3.66 -4.38
N ARG A 64 -16.97 2.93 -5.43
CA ARG A 64 -16.59 1.50 -5.32
C ARG A 64 -15.08 1.36 -5.25
N ASN A 65 -14.61 0.39 -4.46
CA ASN A 65 -13.18 0.13 -4.29
C ASN A 65 -12.74 -1.29 -4.72
N PRO A 66 -13.09 -1.77 -5.91
CA PRO A 66 -12.83 -3.16 -6.23
C PRO A 66 -11.32 -3.45 -6.36
N VAL A 67 -10.94 -4.70 -6.08
CA VAL A 67 -9.63 -5.25 -6.45
C VAL A 67 -9.64 -5.57 -7.95
N TRP A 68 -8.80 -4.91 -8.72
CA TRP A 68 -8.67 -5.14 -10.16
C TRP A 68 -7.86 -6.41 -10.38
N ILE A 69 -8.44 -7.34 -11.15
CA ILE A 69 -7.83 -8.64 -11.45
C ILE A 69 -7.90 -8.88 -12.96
N HIS A 70 -6.78 -9.33 -13.54
CA HIS A 70 -6.75 -9.69 -14.96
C HIS A 70 -7.67 -10.89 -15.25
N THR A 71 -8.27 -10.96 -16.43
CA THR A 71 -9.22 -12.03 -16.80
C THR A 71 -8.62 -13.45 -16.71
N SER A 72 -7.35 -13.62 -17.10
CA SER A 72 -6.64 -14.91 -16.99
C SER A 72 -6.44 -15.34 -15.53
N ASP A 73 -6.13 -14.38 -14.66
CA ASP A 73 -5.93 -14.64 -13.23
C ASP A 73 -7.27 -14.90 -12.54
N ALA A 74 -8.31 -14.15 -12.89
CA ALA A 74 -9.66 -14.40 -12.40
C ALA A 74 -10.15 -15.80 -12.78
N ARG A 75 -9.84 -16.28 -14.00
CA ARG A 75 -10.14 -17.65 -14.43
C ARG A 75 -9.41 -18.69 -13.58
N ARG A 76 -8.12 -18.49 -13.31
CA ARG A 76 -7.30 -19.37 -12.46
C ARG A 76 -7.80 -19.40 -11.01
N LEU A 77 -8.20 -18.24 -10.48
CA LEU A 77 -8.78 -18.11 -9.14
C LEU A 77 -10.26 -18.55 -9.07
N GLY A 78 -10.90 -18.75 -10.22
CA GLY A 78 -12.31 -19.11 -10.33
C GLY A 78 -13.30 -18.03 -9.88
N VAL A 79 -12.93 -16.74 -9.99
CA VAL A 79 -13.74 -15.59 -9.55
C VAL A 79 -14.28 -14.78 -10.73
N ARG A 80 -15.37 -14.06 -10.49
CA ARG A 80 -16.02 -13.14 -11.44
C ARG A 80 -16.22 -11.77 -10.80
N THR A 81 -16.37 -10.73 -11.63
CA THR A 81 -16.67 -9.38 -11.14
C THR A 81 -17.81 -9.38 -10.12
N GLY A 82 -17.57 -8.78 -8.96
CA GLY A 82 -18.51 -8.70 -7.85
C GLY A 82 -18.30 -9.76 -6.76
N ASP A 83 -17.60 -10.85 -7.06
CA ASP A 83 -17.20 -11.86 -6.07
C ASP A 83 -16.25 -11.24 -5.05
N LEU A 84 -16.34 -11.71 -3.80
CA LEU A 84 -15.41 -11.33 -2.74
C LEU A 84 -14.11 -12.12 -2.87
N VAL A 85 -13.00 -11.41 -2.73
CA VAL A 85 -11.66 -11.97 -2.67
C VAL A 85 -10.96 -11.52 -1.41
N ARG A 86 -10.08 -12.38 -0.91
CA ARG A 86 -9.17 -12.06 0.18
C ARG A 86 -7.80 -11.75 -0.44
N VAL A 87 -7.27 -10.56 -0.14
CA VAL A 87 -5.91 -10.17 -0.49
C VAL A 87 -5.04 -10.34 0.74
N ILE A 88 -4.20 -11.36 0.71
CA ILE A 88 -3.37 -11.81 1.83
C ILE A 88 -1.98 -11.21 1.70
N THR A 89 -1.56 -10.51 2.74
CA THR A 89 -0.25 -9.89 2.89
C THR A 89 0.60 -10.69 3.88
N ARG A 90 1.85 -10.27 4.10
CA ARG A 90 2.74 -10.89 5.10
C ARG A 90 2.25 -10.79 6.55
N ILE A 91 1.34 -9.85 6.86
CA ILE A 91 0.93 -9.56 8.25
C ILE A 91 -0.56 -9.70 8.46
N GLY A 92 -1.32 -10.15 7.46
CA GLY A 92 -2.77 -10.22 7.56
C GLY A 92 -3.45 -10.19 6.20
N HIS A 93 -4.70 -9.74 6.13
CA HIS A 93 -5.45 -9.68 4.90
C HIS A 93 -6.55 -8.64 4.93
N PHE A 94 -7.02 -8.25 3.74
CA PHE A 94 -8.26 -7.51 3.59
C PHE A 94 -9.19 -8.21 2.60
N VAL A 95 -10.49 -7.99 2.75
CA VAL A 95 -11.52 -8.56 1.88
C VAL A 95 -12.20 -7.43 1.12
N ASP A 96 -12.28 -7.59 -0.21
CA ASP A 96 -13.04 -6.66 -1.05
C ASP A 96 -13.62 -7.39 -2.27
N ARG A 97 -14.49 -6.72 -3.01
CA ARG A 97 -15.03 -7.24 -4.27
C ARG A 97 -13.99 -7.15 -5.37
N CYS A 98 -13.94 -8.13 -6.26
CA CYS A 98 -13.07 -8.04 -7.43
C CYS A 98 -13.78 -7.38 -8.63
N TRP A 99 -13.01 -6.69 -9.46
CA TRP A 99 -13.39 -6.28 -10.80
C TRP A 99 -12.46 -6.94 -11.82
N VAL A 100 -13.04 -7.80 -12.65
CA VAL A 100 -12.31 -8.59 -13.64
C VAL A 100 -12.21 -7.78 -14.93
N THR A 101 -10.98 -7.51 -15.39
CA THR A 101 -10.72 -6.60 -16.51
C THR A 101 -9.41 -6.95 -17.24
N GLU A 102 -9.34 -6.69 -18.55
CA GLU A 102 -8.09 -6.76 -19.33
C GLU A 102 -7.19 -5.53 -19.09
N GLY A 103 -7.68 -4.51 -18.35
CA GLY A 103 -6.97 -3.25 -18.10
C GLY A 103 -5.83 -3.30 -17.09
N ILE A 104 -5.40 -4.49 -16.65
CA ILE A 104 -4.31 -4.68 -15.69
C ILE A 104 -3.44 -5.86 -16.13
N ARG A 105 -2.12 -5.78 -15.92
CA ARG A 105 -1.19 -6.86 -16.32
C ARG A 105 -1.49 -8.16 -15.56
N PRO A 106 -1.44 -9.35 -16.20
CA PRO A 106 -1.42 -10.63 -15.50
C PRO A 106 -0.36 -10.69 -14.39
N GLY A 107 -0.68 -11.31 -13.25
CA GLY A 107 0.18 -11.40 -12.07
C GLY A 107 0.30 -10.09 -11.26
N VAL A 108 -0.48 -9.06 -11.63
CA VAL A 108 -0.61 -7.81 -10.88
C VAL A 108 -2.06 -7.62 -10.46
N VAL A 109 -2.28 -7.23 -9.22
CA VAL A 109 -3.58 -6.77 -8.73
C VAL A 109 -3.47 -5.33 -8.25
N ALA A 110 -4.56 -4.58 -8.33
CA ALA A 110 -4.58 -3.19 -7.88
C ALA A 110 -5.81 -2.92 -7.03
N CYS A 111 -5.65 -2.10 -6.00
CA CYS A 111 -6.73 -1.59 -5.19
C CYS A 111 -6.42 -0.12 -4.86
N SER A 112 -7.41 0.76 -4.97
CA SER A 112 -7.19 2.19 -4.81
C SER A 112 -7.01 2.56 -3.35
N HIS A 113 -5.98 3.33 -3.01
CA HIS A 113 -5.78 3.84 -1.64
C HIS A 113 -6.66 5.06 -1.29
N HIS A 114 -7.54 5.49 -2.18
CA HIS A 114 -8.38 6.68 -1.98
C HIS A 114 -9.60 6.40 -1.09
N LEU A 115 -10.08 5.17 -1.10
CA LEU A 115 -11.24 4.71 -0.32
C LEU A 115 -10.77 3.94 0.93
N GLY A 116 -11.74 3.44 1.70
CA GLY A 116 -11.50 2.76 2.96
C GLY A 116 -11.46 3.70 4.15
N ARG A 117 -12.10 4.87 4.07
CA ARG A 117 -12.19 5.77 5.22
C ARG A 117 -13.12 5.15 6.24
N TRP A 118 -12.71 5.15 7.49
CA TRP A 118 -13.47 4.52 8.57
C TRP A 118 -13.49 5.39 9.82
N ARG A 119 -14.43 5.07 10.70
CA ARG A 119 -14.48 5.52 12.09
C ARG A 119 -15.16 4.47 12.96
N ARG A 120 -14.88 4.47 14.25
CA ARG A 120 -15.67 3.70 15.22
C ARG A 120 -17.01 4.39 15.46
N ARG A 121 -17.92 3.66 16.12
CA ARG A 121 -19.22 4.21 16.53
C ARG A 121 -19.09 5.33 17.57
N SER A 122 -18.09 5.22 18.45
CA SER A 122 -17.80 6.19 19.51
C SER A 122 -17.01 7.42 19.04
N ASP A 123 -16.45 7.39 17.82
CA ASP A 123 -15.68 8.51 17.29
C ASP A 123 -16.62 9.64 16.83
N PRO A 124 -16.18 10.91 16.88
CA PRO A 124 -16.97 12.02 16.35
C PRO A 124 -17.39 11.79 14.88
N PRO A 125 -18.56 12.29 14.46
CA PRO A 125 -18.98 12.22 13.07
C PRO A 125 -17.92 12.81 12.14
N ASN A 126 -17.54 12.06 11.12
CA ASN A 126 -16.64 12.50 10.05
C ASN A 126 -17.43 12.66 8.74
N SER A 127 -16.74 12.83 7.61
CA SER A 127 -17.40 12.91 6.30
C SER A 127 -18.23 11.65 6.03
N ARG A 128 -19.56 11.78 6.13
CA ARG A 128 -20.53 10.71 5.92
C ARG A 128 -20.70 10.32 4.45
N TRP A 129 -20.11 11.10 3.53
CA TRP A 129 -20.09 10.82 2.10
C TRP A 129 -19.25 9.59 1.72
N SER A 130 -18.23 9.27 2.51
CA SER A 130 -17.20 8.27 2.13
C SER A 130 -16.73 7.39 3.28
N SER A 131 -17.22 7.61 4.51
CA SER A 131 -16.72 6.90 5.69
C SER A 131 -17.64 5.75 6.11
N SER A 132 -17.04 4.58 6.34
CA SER A 132 -17.69 3.44 6.96
C SER A 132 -17.61 3.49 8.49
N VAL A 133 -18.60 2.92 9.15
CA VAL A 133 -18.57 2.60 10.58
C VAL A 133 -17.98 1.22 10.76
N VAL A 134 -16.99 1.09 11.64
CA VAL A 134 -16.29 -0.17 11.85
C VAL A 134 -16.22 -0.54 13.33
N ALA A 135 -16.22 -1.85 13.60
CA ALA A 135 -15.85 -2.41 14.89
C ALA A 135 -14.41 -2.92 14.80
N ILE A 136 -13.58 -2.57 15.78
CA ILE A 136 -12.19 -3.02 15.88
C ILE A 136 -12.07 -3.87 17.16
N ASN A 137 -11.56 -5.09 17.02
CA ASN A 137 -11.39 -6.01 18.14
C ASN A 137 -10.00 -6.63 18.10
N GLU A 138 -9.40 -6.80 19.28
CA GLU A 138 -8.19 -7.59 19.46
C GLU A 138 -8.59 -9.04 19.74
N SER A 139 -8.34 -9.95 18.78
CA SER A 139 -8.69 -11.37 18.92
C SER A 139 -7.66 -12.15 19.74
N ALA A 140 -6.41 -11.67 19.77
CA ALA A 140 -5.30 -12.16 20.57
C ALA A 140 -4.26 -11.02 20.69
N PRO A 141 -3.31 -11.06 21.64
CA PRO A 141 -2.32 -10.00 21.79
C PRO A 141 -1.58 -9.64 20.49
N GLY A 142 -1.80 -8.42 19.99
CA GLY A 142 -1.25 -7.92 18.74
C GLY A 142 -1.96 -8.39 17.47
N GLN A 143 -3.06 -9.14 17.56
CA GLN A 143 -3.88 -9.58 16.44
C GLN A 143 -5.22 -8.85 16.45
N TRP A 144 -5.46 -8.09 15.39
CA TRP A 144 -6.59 -7.18 15.29
C TRP A 144 -7.48 -7.52 14.11
N THR A 145 -8.78 -7.40 14.34
CA THR A 145 -9.81 -7.48 13.30
C THR A 145 -10.52 -6.14 13.18
N LEU A 146 -10.90 -5.77 11.97
CA LEU A 146 -11.78 -4.67 11.67
C LEU A 146 -12.92 -5.20 10.82
N ARG A 147 -14.15 -5.04 11.32
CA ARG A 147 -15.40 -5.43 10.66
C ARG A 147 -16.18 -4.18 10.29
N THR A 148 -16.57 -4.05 9.04
CA THR A 148 -17.51 -3.00 8.63
C THR A 148 -18.89 -3.28 9.20
N GLU A 149 -19.41 -2.35 10.00
CA GLU A 149 -20.77 -2.42 10.55
C GLU A 149 -21.79 -1.76 9.61
N SER A 150 -21.41 -0.63 9.00
CA SER A 150 -22.20 0.05 7.97
C SER A 150 -21.30 0.91 7.09
N GLY A 151 -21.66 1.00 5.81
CA GLY A 151 -20.97 1.87 4.85
C GLY A 151 -21.60 3.28 4.76
N PRO A 152 -21.13 4.09 3.81
CA PRO A 152 -21.79 5.35 3.45
C PRO A 152 -23.26 5.15 3.10
N GLY A 153 -24.07 6.20 3.29
CA GLY A 153 -25.50 6.15 3.02
C GLY A 153 -26.22 7.45 3.32
N PRO A 154 -27.53 7.54 3.02
CA PRO A 154 -28.32 8.74 3.23
C PRO A 154 -28.25 9.25 4.67
N PHE A 155 -28.20 10.57 4.82
CA PHE A 155 -28.26 11.22 6.11
C PHE A 155 -28.91 12.59 6.06
N GLU A 156 -29.40 13.04 7.23
CA GLU A 156 -29.97 14.36 7.39
C GLU A 156 -28.88 15.41 7.60
N SER A 157 -28.99 16.52 6.87
CA SER A 157 -28.15 17.70 7.00
C SER A 157 -28.81 18.91 6.35
N ALA A 158 -28.20 20.09 6.47
CA ALA A 158 -28.62 21.27 5.71
C ALA A 158 -28.43 21.12 4.18
N ASP A 159 -27.52 20.24 3.74
CA ASP A 159 -27.37 19.88 2.33
C ASP A 159 -28.44 18.83 1.95
N PRO A 160 -29.37 19.13 1.02
CA PRO A 160 -30.42 18.20 0.62
C PRO A 160 -29.90 16.96 -0.11
N ASP A 161 -28.70 17.02 -0.72
CA ASP A 161 -28.12 15.87 -1.42
C ASP A 161 -27.67 14.77 -0.47
N SER A 162 -27.47 15.08 0.82
CA SER A 162 -27.09 14.09 1.83
C SER A 162 -28.13 12.98 1.96
N ARG A 163 -29.40 13.26 1.66
CA ARG A 163 -30.49 12.26 1.66
C ARG A 163 -30.54 11.41 0.39
N ARG A 164 -29.77 11.76 -0.65
CA ARG A 164 -29.80 11.13 -1.98
C ARG A 164 -28.65 10.15 -2.23
N ILE A 165 -27.78 9.92 -1.24
CA ILE A 165 -26.66 8.99 -1.33
C ILE A 165 -27.18 7.57 -1.63
N TRP A 166 -26.90 7.08 -2.82
CA TRP A 166 -27.35 5.75 -3.26
C TRP A 166 -26.25 4.68 -3.16
N TRP A 167 -25.00 5.08 -2.96
CA TRP A 167 -23.89 4.14 -2.75
C TRP A 167 -23.80 3.65 -1.31
N ARG A 168 -23.25 2.45 -1.16
CA ARG A 168 -23.08 1.75 0.13
C ARG A 168 -21.63 1.31 0.38
N ASP A 169 -20.81 1.34 -0.66
CA ASP A 169 -19.42 0.96 -0.57
C ASP A 169 -18.61 2.16 -0.06
N GLY A 170 -17.82 1.92 0.98
CA GLY A 170 -16.86 2.89 1.53
C GLY A 170 -15.41 2.48 1.28
N GLY A 171 -15.21 1.36 0.58
CA GLY A 171 -13.94 0.69 0.36
C GLY A 171 -13.35 0.05 1.61
N VAL A 172 -12.10 -0.38 1.47
CA VAL A 172 -11.35 -1.10 2.50
C VAL A 172 -10.06 -0.37 2.84
N PRO A 173 -9.70 -0.21 4.14
CA PRO A 173 -8.45 0.43 4.54
C PRO A 173 -7.24 -0.50 4.31
N GLN A 174 -6.93 -0.82 3.05
CA GLN A 174 -5.92 -1.81 2.66
C GLN A 174 -4.55 -1.57 3.31
N ASN A 175 -4.16 -0.31 3.53
CA ASN A 175 -2.87 0.05 4.10
C ASN A 175 -2.63 -0.53 5.50
N LEU A 176 -3.69 -0.86 6.25
CA LEU A 176 -3.56 -1.50 7.56
C LEU A 176 -2.91 -2.90 7.47
N THR A 177 -2.98 -3.53 6.29
CA THR A 177 -2.39 -4.85 6.06
C THR A 177 -0.95 -4.79 5.53
N PHE A 178 -0.35 -3.61 5.37
CA PHE A 178 0.99 -3.51 4.80
C PHE A 178 2.05 -3.51 5.90
N PRO A 179 3.05 -4.41 5.84
CA PRO A 179 4.19 -4.35 6.74
C PRO A 179 5.04 -3.11 6.45
N VAL A 180 5.80 -2.67 7.46
CA VAL A 180 6.74 -1.56 7.27
C VAL A 180 8.00 -2.07 6.57
N HIS A 181 8.13 -1.76 5.27
CA HIS A 181 9.29 -2.05 4.44
C HIS A 181 10.11 -0.78 4.15
N PRO A 182 11.02 -0.35 5.04
CA PRO A 182 11.87 0.81 4.78
C PRO A 182 12.97 0.44 3.78
N ASP A 183 12.99 1.09 2.61
CA ASP A 183 14.09 0.98 1.65
C ASP A 183 15.45 1.11 2.37
N PRO A 184 16.34 0.10 2.30
CA PRO A 184 17.54 0.06 3.13
C PRO A 184 18.54 1.22 2.93
N ILE A 185 18.38 1.99 1.85
CA ILE A 185 19.26 3.11 1.49
C ILE A 185 18.64 4.45 1.90
N SER A 186 17.40 4.70 1.51
CA SER A 186 16.72 6.00 1.69
C SER A 186 15.84 6.08 2.94
N GLY A 187 15.44 4.92 3.49
CA GLY A 187 14.43 4.79 4.55
C GLY A 187 13.00 5.08 4.10
N MET A 188 12.75 5.29 2.80
CA MET A 188 11.39 5.48 2.27
C MET A 188 10.62 4.16 2.27
N HIS A 189 9.30 4.22 2.43
CA HIS A 189 8.49 3.00 2.43
C HIS A 189 8.36 2.39 1.02
N CYS A 190 8.63 1.09 0.91
CA CYS A 190 8.40 0.30 -0.30
C CYS A 190 6.93 -0.12 -0.37
N TRP A 191 6.17 0.55 -1.24
CA TRP A 191 4.71 0.39 -1.29
C TRP A 191 4.22 -0.85 -2.03
N HIS A 192 4.94 -1.36 -3.03
CA HIS A 192 4.51 -2.56 -3.75
C HIS A 192 4.60 -3.78 -2.83
N GLN A 193 3.51 -4.53 -2.72
CA GLN A 193 3.45 -5.69 -1.83
C GLN A 193 3.39 -6.97 -2.65
N ARG A 194 4.17 -7.98 -2.25
CA ARG A 194 3.91 -9.36 -2.65
C ARG A 194 2.72 -9.87 -1.84
N VAL A 195 1.69 -10.35 -2.52
CA VAL A 195 0.44 -10.82 -1.91
C VAL A 195 -0.01 -12.14 -2.51
N ARG A 196 -0.86 -12.87 -1.79
CA ARG A 196 -1.64 -13.97 -2.32
C ARG A 196 -3.10 -13.54 -2.45
N VAL A 197 -3.77 -13.96 -3.51
CA VAL A 197 -5.21 -13.68 -3.69
C VAL A 197 -5.95 -15.00 -3.75
N GLU A 198 -7.05 -15.08 -3.00
CA GLU A 198 -7.95 -16.24 -2.99
C GLU A 198 -9.41 -15.80 -2.90
N LYS A 199 -10.33 -16.73 -3.14
CA LYS A 199 -11.76 -16.49 -2.86
C LYS A 199 -11.95 -16.18 -1.39
N ALA A 200 -12.82 -15.22 -1.09
CA ALA A 200 -13.19 -14.95 0.29
C ALA A 200 -13.79 -16.20 0.95
N HIS A 201 -13.50 -16.38 2.24
CA HIS A 201 -13.96 -17.52 3.01
C HIS A 201 -15.43 -17.36 3.45
N ALA A 202 -16.05 -18.45 3.89
CA ALA A 202 -17.37 -18.38 4.51
C ALA A 202 -17.33 -17.44 5.74
N GLY A 203 -18.20 -16.43 5.77
CA GLY A 203 -18.28 -15.43 6.84
C GLY A 203 -17.44 -14.17 6.63
N ASP A 204 -16.60 -14.13 5.59
CA ASP A 204 -15.94 -12.91 5.13
C ASP A 204 -16.97 -11.92 4.57
N GLN A 205 -16.75 -10.63 4.82
CA GLN A 205 -17.55 -9.52 4.31
C GLN A 205 -16.66 -8.47 3.66
N SER A 206 -17.22 -7.72 2.71
CA SER A 206 -16.52 -6.60 2.08
C SER A 206 -16.08 -5.58 3.12
N GLY A 207 -14.81 -5.18 3.08
CA GLY A 207 -14.23 -4.23 4.02
C GLY A 207 -13.63 -4.87 5.27
N ASP A 208 -13.72 -6.19 5.45
CA ASP A 208 -13.04 -6.87 6.54
C ASP A 208 -11.52 -6.72 6.43
N VAL A 209 -10.87 -6.54 7.58
CA VAL A 209 -9.42 -6.55 7.71
C VAL A 209 -9.01 -7.39 8.91
N PHE A 210 -7.94 -8.15 8.75
CA PHE A 210 -7.19 -8.77 9.84
C PHE A 210 -5.72 -8.35 9.75
N VAL A 211 -5.09 -8.07 10.88
CA VAL A 211 -3.67 -7.73 10.96
C VAL A 211 -3.02 -8.26 12.24
N ASP A 212 -1.79 -8.74 12.11
CA ASP A 212 -0.89 -9.11 13.20
C ASP A 212 0.25 -8.07 13.30
N THR A 213 0.19 -7.25 14.35
CA THR A 213 1.18 -6.19 14.62
C THR A 213 2.53 -6.75 15.07
N ASN A 214 2.56 -7.95 15.65
CA ASN A 214 3.81 -8.61 16.03
C ASN A 214 4.58 -9.01 14.77
N GLN A 215 3.88 -9.56 13.77
CA GLN A 215 4.46 -9.85 12.45
C GLN A 215 4.92 -8.57 11.75
N SER A 216 4.15 -7.48 11.82
CA SER A 216 4.56 -6.18 11.27
C SER A 216 5.89 -5.70 11.87
N MET A 217 6.07 -5.82 13.19
CA MET A 217 7.33 -5.50 13.86
C MET A 217 8.47 -6.46 13.48
N ALA A 218 8.18 -7.75 13.28
CA ALA A 218 9.17 -8.73 12.84
C ALA A 218 9.69 -8.40 11.43
N VAL A 219 8.79 -8.09 10.49
CA VAL A 219 9.14 -7.68 9.12
C VAL A 219 9.94 -6.37 9.12
N TYR A 220 9.53 -5.40 9.92
CA TYR A 220 10.29 -4.16 10.10
C TYR A 220 11.73 -4.45 10.56
N ARG A 221 11.91 -5.30 11.57
CA ARG A 221 13.24 -5.68 12.07
C ARG A 221 14.08 -6.44 11.04
N GLU A 222 13.44 -7.30 10.23
CA GLU A 222 14.08 -7.97 9.11
C GLU A 222 14.64 -6.97 8.10
N TRP A 223 13.83 -6.00 7.67
CA TRP A 223 14.25 -4.97 6.73
C TRP A 223 15.29 -4.01 7.32
N MET A 224 15.19 -3.69 8.61
CA MET A 224 16.21 -2.91 9.31
C MET A 224 17.59 -3.60 9.28
N ARG A 225 17.67 -4.93 9.27
CA ARG A 225 18.97 -5.63 9.14
C ARG A 225 19.60 -5.49 7.76
N LEU A 226 18.82 -5.13 6.74
CA LEU A 226 19.35 -4.82 5.41
C LEU A 226 19.97 -3.41 5.36
N THR A 227 19.61 -2.54 6.31
CA THR A 227 20.13 -1.18 6.38
C THR A 227 21.62 -1.19 6.75
N ARG A 228 22.37 -0.24 6.20
CA ARG A 228 23.75 0.01 6.61
C ARG A 228 23.74 0.99 7.77
N ALA A 229 24.34 0.61 8.89
CA ALA A 229 24.20 1.35 10.15
C ALA A 229 24.95 2.71 10.22
N GLU A 230 25.83 3.07 9.27
CA GLU A 230 26.71 4.27 9.41
C GLU A 230 27.02 4.98 8.07
N PRO A 231 27.27 6.33 8.03
CA PRO A 231 27.98 7.16 9.04
C PRO A 231 27.32 8.53 9.37
N VAL A 232 26.01 8.68 9.25
CA VAL A 232 25.40 10.01 9.42
C VAL A 232 25.55 10.54 10.86
N ARG A 233 25.34 9.67 11.86
CA ARG A 233 25.60 10.02 13.27
C ARG A 233 27.10 10.21 13.57
N GLN A 234 27.99 9.50 12.86
CA GLN A 234 29.44 9.66 13.04
C GLN A 234 29.94 11.05 12.61
N HIS A 235 29.19 11.75 11.76
CA HIS A 235 29.49 13.11 11.33
C HIS A 235 28.61 14.17 12.02
N GLY A 236 27.89 13.80 13.09
CA GLY A 236 26.98 14.72 13.79
C GLY A 236 25.77 15.15 12.95
N LEU A 237 25.40 14.39 11.92
CA LEU A 237 24.26 14.70 11.06
C LEU A 237 23.03 13.84 11.42
N ARG A 238 21.83 14.37 11.16
CA ARG A 238 20.53 13.70 11.26
C ARG A 238 20.25 12.83 10.05
N ARG A 239 20.72 13.24 8.85
CA ARG A 239 20.52 12.58 7.55
C ARG A 239 21.71 12.79 6.60
N PRO A 240 21.94 11.92 5.59
CA PRO A 240 23.02 12.11 4.63
C PRO A 240 22.77 13.31 3.71
N LEU A 241 23.82 14.06 3.38
CA LEU A 241 23.75 15.22 2.46
C LEU A 241 23.60 14.83 0.99
N TRP A 242 24.02 13.62 0.61
CA TRP A 242 24.00 13.14 -0.78
C TRP A 242 22.61 12.68 -1.24
N LEU A 243 21.67 12.45 -0.32
CA LEU A 243 20.32 12.02 -0.66
C LEU A 243 19.46 13.25 -0.98
N ASN A 244 19.23 13.48 -2.28
CA ASN A 244 18.41 14.58 -2.77
C ASN A 244 16.96 14.51 -2.28
N ARG A 245 16.34 15.67 -2.06
CA ARG A 245 14.95 15.79 -1.57
C ARG A 245 14.24 16.95 -2.25
N PRO A 246 12.92 16.83 -2.49
CA PRO A 246 12.08 18.00 -2.74
C PRO A 246 12.22 18.97 -1.58
N LEU A 247 12.43 20.25 -1.88
CA LEU A 247 12.63 21.30 -0.87
C LEU A 247 13.81 20.98 0.07
N ARG A 248 15.02 20.77 -0.49
CA ARG A 248 16.24 20.46 0.27
C ARG A 248 16.45 21.52 1.38
N PRO A 249 16.51 21.13 2.67
CA PRO A 249 16.80 22.05 3.76
C PRO A 249 18.19 22.69 3.63
N ALA A 250 18.39 23.83 4.29
CA ALA A 250 19.72 24.39 4.49
C ALA A 250 20.64 23.40 5.25
N SER A 251 21.94 23.41 4.96
CA SER A 251 22.90 22.44 5.53
C SER A 251 22.86 22.35 7.05
N ALA A 252 22.69 23.48 7.75
CA ALA A 252 22.59 23.51 9.22
C ALA A 252 21.41 22.71 9.79
N ALA A 253 20.32 22.48 9.02
CA ALA A 253 19.19 21.67 9.46
C ALA A 253 19.51 20.17 9.49
N TYR A 254 20.63 19.76 8.87
CA TYR A 254 21.11 18.39 8.92
C TYR A 254 21.92 18.11 10.18
N GLU A 255 22.37 19.11 10.93
CA GLU A 255 23.20 18.89 12.12
C GLU A 255 22.36 18.43 13.33
N VAL A 256 22.92 17.52 14.12
CA VAL A 256 22.47 17.20 15.47
C VAL A 256 23.14 18.24 16.37
N ARG A 257 22.36 19.17 16.89
CA ARG A 257 22.80 20.09 17.94
C ARG A 257 22.51 19.40 19.27
N ASP A 258 23.52 19.34 20.13
CA ASP A 258 23.38 18.94 21.53
C ASP A 258 22.49 19.92 22.29
#